data_AF-A0A846ECJ6-F1
#
_entry.id   AF-A0A846ECJ6-F1
#
_cell.length_a   1.000
_cell.length_b   1.000
_cell.length_c   1.000
_cell.angle_alpha   90.00
_cell.angle_beta   90.00
_cell.angle_gamma   90.00
#
_symmetry.space_group_name_H-M   'P 1'
#
loop_
_entity.id
_entity.type
_entity.pdbx_description
1 polymer ?
#
loop_
_entity_poly.entity_id
_entity_poly.type
_entity_poly.pdbx_seq_one_letter_code
_entity_poly.pdbx_strand_id
1 'polypeptide(L)'
;MSEQPKLNRYRNFLILGCIWLLGAIADRVWYALDNSVPAWDQADYLTGALNYWQLLQTPQWFSGDWWYTFWTRSPKIPPVAYIFATPFIHLFGAEPDQ
;
A
#
# COMPACT_ATOMS: atom_id res chain seq x y z
N MET A 1 14.90 19.80 45.21
CA MET A 1 13.92 18.75 44.86
C MET A 1 13.06 19.34 43.75
N SER A 2 13.45 19.15 42.48
CA SER A 2 12.79 19.78 41.33
C SER A 2 11.46 19.10 41.08
N GLU A 3 10.36 19.86 41.19
CA GLU A 3 9.02 19.37 40.86
C GLU A 3 8.95 18.97 39.39
N GLN A 4 8.73 17.69 39.12
CA GLN A 4 8.45 17.21 37.78
C GLN A 4 7.05 17.70 37.39
N PRO A 5 6.88 18.47 36.30
CA PRO A 5 5.57 18.95 35.91
C PRO A 5 4.68 17.74 35.63
N LYS A 6 3.54 17.62 36.32
CA LYS A 6 2.51 16.62 36.03
C LYS A 6 2.00 16.86 34.60
N LEU A 7 2.65 16.21 33.63
CA LEU A 7 2.29 16.29 32.22
C LEU A 7 0.88 15.73 32.07
N ASN A 8 -0.08 16.59 31.68
CA ASN A 8 -1.45 16.17 31.39
C ASN A 8 -1.41 15.10 30.29
N ARG A 9 -1.96 13.92 30.57
CA ARG A 9 -2.02 12.78 29.64
C ARG A 9 -2.54 13.18 28.25
N TYR A 10 -3.50 14.10 28.18
CA TYR A 10 -4.02 14.64 26.92
C TYR A 10 -2.99 15.47 26.15
N ARG A 11 -2.18 16.28 26.85
CA ARG A 11 -1.09 17.05 26.24
C ARG A 11 -0.03 16.13 25.65
N ASN A 12 0.27 15.01 26.31
CA ASN A 12 1.23 14.03 25.79
C ASN A 12 0.72 13.36 24.52
N PHE A 13 -0.55 12.95 24.49
CA PHE A 13 -1.15 12.40 23.28
C PHE A 13 -1.20 13.41 22.13
N LEU A 14 -1.48 14.69 22.43
CA LEU A 14 -1.42 15.74 21.42
C LEU A 14 -0.01 15.93 20.86
N ILE A 15 1.00 16.00 21.73
CA ILE A 15 2.41 16.14 21.30
C ILE A 15 2.82 14.93 20.44
N LEU A 16 2.50 13.70 20.87
CA LEU A 16 2.80 12.49 20.11
C LEU A 16 2.06 12.46 18.77
N GLY A 17 0.79 12.88 18.75
CA GLY A 17 0.01 13.01 17.53
C GLY A 17 0.59 14.04 16.56
N CYS A 18 1.04 15.19 17.06
CA CYS A 18 1.73 16.21 16.26
C CYS A 18 3.04 15.70 15.67
N ILE A 19 3.87 15.00 16.47
CA ILE A 19 5.13 14.42 15.98
C ILE A 19 4.84 13.39 14.88
N TRP A 20 3.87 12.49 15.13
CA TRP A 20 3.47 11.48 14.15
C TRP A 20 2.95 12.11 12.85
N LEU A 21 2.10 13.14 12.96
CA LEU A 21 1.48 13.81 11.81
C LEU A 21 2.51 14.61 11.00
N LEU A 22 3.46 15.27 11.66
CA LEU A 22 4.56 15.95 10.98
C LEU A 22 5.45 14.97 10.23
N GLY A 23 5.77 13.81 10.83
CA GLY A 23 6.50 12.73 10.15
C GLY A 23 5.74 12.22 8.92
N ALA A 24 4.45 11.90 9.09
CA ALA A 24 3.62 11.40 7.99
C ALA A 24 3.50 12.43 6.83
N ILE A 25 3.38 13.73 7.13
CA ILE A 25 3.36 14.78 6.11
C ILE A 25 4.71 14.89 5.41
N ALA A 26 5.81 14.89 6.17
CA ALA A 26 7.15 14.95 5.60
C ALA A 26 7.43 13.76 4.66
N ASP A 27 7.06 12.55 5.07
CA ASP A 27 7.17 11.35 4.23
C ASP A 27 6.34 11.48 2.95
N ARG A 28 5.10 12.00 3.04
CA ARG A 28 4.25 12.20 1.85
C ARG A 28 4.81 13.26 0.91
N VAL A 29 5.37 14.34 1.43
CA VAL A 29 6.03 15.38 0.62
C VAL A 29 7.29 14.82 -0.03
N TRP A 30 8.07 14.01 0.68
CA TRP A 30 9.22 13.31 0.11
C TRP A 30 8.78 12.42 -1.05
N TYR A 31 7.82 11.53 -0.85
CA TYR A 31 7.33 10.64 -1.90
C TYR A 31 6.80 11.40 -3.12
N ALA A 32 6.10 12.52 -2.93
CA ALA A 32 5.61 13.34 -4.04
C ALA A 32 6.71 14.05 -4.85
N LEU A 33 7.89 14.27 -4.24
CA LEU A 33 9.03 14.90 -4.90
C LEU A 33 9.99 13.87 -5.51
N ASP A 34 10.06 12.68 -4.92
CA ASP A 34 10.93 11.60 -5.34
C ASP A 34 10.30 10.79 -6.49
N ASN A 35 10.71 11.12 -7.72
CA ASN A 35 10.29 10.42 -8.94
C ASN A 35 11.26 9.28 -9.30
N SER A 36 11.88 8.65 -8.29
CA SER A 36 12.79 7.55 -8.51
C SER A 36 12.04 6.34 -9.07
N VAL A 37 12.59 5.73 -10.12
CA VAL A 37 12.03 4.50 -10.71
C VAL A 37 11.94 3.43 -9.61
N PRO A 38 10.82 2.71 -9.48
CA PRO A 38 10.67 1.69 -8.46
C PRO A 38 11.80 0.66 -8.54
N ALA A 39 12.26 0.21 -7.37
CA ALA A 39 13.23 -0.87 -7.30
C ALA A 39 12.68 -2.11 -8.05
N TRP A 40 13.56 -2.95 -8.59
CA TRP A 40 13.17 -4.10 -9.40
C TRP A 40 12.12 -4.99 -8.71
N ASP A 41 12.27 -5.24 -7.40
CA ASP A 41 11.26 -5.98 -6.63
C ASP A 41 9.91 -5.24 -6.56
N GLN A 42 9.90 -3.92 -6.35
CA GLN A 42 8.68 -3.11 -6.27
C GLN A 42 7.92 -3.10 -7.61
N ALA A 43 8.65 -3.00 -8.73
CA ALA A 43 8.08 -3.07 -10.07
C ALA A 43 7.44 -4.45 -10.34
N ASP A 44 8.08 -5.53 -9.88
CA ASP A 44 7.55 -6.89 -9.97
C ASP A 44 6.25 -7.05 -9.15
N TYR A 45 6.20 -6.50 -7.92
CA TYR A 45 4.98 -6.51 -7.11
C TYR A 45 3.83 -5.70 -7.74
N LEU A 46 4.12 -4.51 -8.27
CA LEU A 46 3.13 -3.66 -8.93
C LEU A 46 2.56 -4.34 -10.18
N THR A 47 3.43 -4.92 -11.00
CA THR A 47 3.03 -5.68 -12.19
C THR A 47 2.14 -6.86 -11.83
N GLY A 48 2.49 -7.60 -10.76
CA GLY A 48 1.64 -8.67 -10.24
C GLY A 48 0.27 -8.16 -9.81
N ALA A 49 0.22 -7.06 -9.05
CA ALA A 49 -1.03 -6.48 -8.57
C ALA A 49 -1.94 -5.99 -9.70
N LEU A 50 -1.37 -5.38 -10.75
CA LEU A 50 -2.13 -4.93 -11.93
C LEU A 50 -2.71 -6.09 -12.74
N ASN A 51 -1.98 -7.19 -12.89
CA ASN A 51 -2.49 -8.39 -13.55
C ASN A 51 -3.68 -9.00 -12.80
N TYR A 52 -3.61 -9.05 -11.46
CA TYR A 52 -4.73 -9.50 -10.63
C TYR A 52 -5.90 -8.50 -10.68
N TRP A 53 -5.63 -7.20 -10.69
CA TRP A 53 -6.64 -6.15 -10.85
C TRP A 53 -7.43 -6.35 -12.14
N GLN A 54 -6.74 -6.54 -13.26
CA GLN A 54 -7.38 -6.77 -14.56
C GLN A 54 -8.19 -8.07 -14.58
N LEU A 55 -7.67 -9.16 -14.00
CA LEU A 55 -8.39 -10.43 -13.89
C LEU A 55 -9.69 -10.30 -13.07
N LEU A 56 -9.67 -9.50 -12.00
CA LEU A 56 -10.82 -9.27 -11.13
C LEU A 56 -11.86 -8.31 -11.74
N GLN A 57 -11.51 -7.54 -12.77
CA GLN A 57 -12.47 -6.72 -13.52
C GLN A 57 -13.36 -7.55 -14.44
N THR A 58 -12.86 -8.67 -14.95
CA THR A 58 -13.61 -9.58 -15.84
C THR A 58 -13.67 -11.00 -15.25
N PRO A 59 -14.34 -11.18 -14.10
CA PRO A 59 -14.33 -12.48 -13.43
C PRO A 59 -15.27 -13.46 -14.14
N GLN A 60 -14.75 -14.65 -14.45
CA GLN A 60 -15.55 -15.76 -14.96
C GLN A 60 -15.75 -16.80 -13.85
N TRP A 61 -16.59 -16.46 -12.87
CA TRP A 61 -16.80 -17.25 -11.65
C TRP A 61 -17.19 -18.72 -11.89
N PHE A 62 -17.86 -19.01 -13.00
CA PHE A 62 -18.32 -20.35 -13.38
C PHE A 62 -17.33 -21.11 -14.28
N SER A 63 -16.19 -20.52 -14.63
CA SER A 63 -15.16 -21.15 -15.46
C SER A 63 -14.06 -21.75 -14.59
N GLY A 64 -13.87 -23.08 -14.69
CA GLY A 64 -12.75 -23.76 -14.03
C GLY A 64 -11.39 -23.27 -14.53
N ASP A 65 -11.28 -22.96 -15.82
CA ASP A 65 -10.05 -22.45 -16.44
C ASP A 65 -9.67 -21.05 -15.93
N TRP A 66 -10.69 -20.24 -15.62
CA TRP A 66 -10.48 -18.92 -15.01
C TRP A 66 -9.89 -19.06 -13.61
N TRP A 67 -10.44 -19.95 -12.78
CA TRP A 67 -9.88 -20.23 -11.44
C TRP A 67 -8.49 -20.85 -11.51
N TYR A 68 -8.25 -21.78 -12.43
CA TYR A 68 -6.93 -22.36 -12.64
C TYR A 68 -5.91 -21.25 -12.96
N THR A 69 -6.22 -20.38 -13.92
CA THR A 69 -5.39 -19.23 -14.29
C THR A 69 -5.21 -18.28 -13.11
N PHE A 70 -6.26 -17.99 -12.35
CA PHE A 70 -6.21 -17.10 -11.18
C PHE A 70 -5.23 -17.59 -10.10
N TRP A 71 -5.21 -18.91 -9.83
CA TRP A 71 -4.35 -19.49 -8.80
C TRP A 71 -2.92 -19.78 -9.28
N THR A 72 -2.73 -20.09 -10.56
CA THR A 72 -1.41 -20.47 -11.11
C THR A 72 -0.58 -19.31 -11.65
N ARG A 73 -1.18 -18.12 -11.84
CA ARG A 73 -0.49 -16.96 -12.42
C ARG A 73 0.56 -16.32 -11.52
N SER A 74 0.61 -16.64 -10.22
CA SER A 74 1.62 -16.08 -9.33
C SER A 74 2.81 -17.04 -9.13
N PRO A 75 4.01 -16.75 -9.69
CA PRO A 75 5.11 -17.70 -9.70
C PRO A 75 6.00 -17.66 -8.45
N LYS A 76 5.85 -16.65 -7.56
CA LYS A 76 6.74 -16.49 -6.38
C LYS A 76 6.05 -15.99 -5.10
N ILE A 77 4.96 -15.23 -5.21
CA ILE A 77 4.32 -14.55 -4.08
C ILE A 77 2.89 -15.09 -3.94
N PRO A 78 2.35 -15.35 -2.74
CA PRO A 78 0.98 -15.83 -2.61
C PRO A 78 -0.01 -14.83 -3.26
N PRO A 79 -0.98 -15.32 -4.07
CA PRO A 79 -1.99 -14.48 -4.76
C PRO A 79 -2.71 -13.48 -3.83
N VAL A 80 -2.82 -13.85 -2.56
CA VAL A 80 -3.40 -13.05 -1.48
C VAL A 80 -2.79 -11.65 -1.39
N ALA A 81 -1.47 -11.49 -1.58
CA ALA A 81 -0.82 -10.19 -1.51
C ALA A 81 -1.37 -9.22 -2.58
N TYR A 82 -1.61 -9.72 -3.79
CA TYR A 82 -2.12 -8.95 -4.91
C TYR A 82 -3.63 -8.68 -4.79
N ILE A 83 -4.39 -9.63 -4.24
CA ILE A 83 -5.83 -9.47 -3.93
C ILE A 83 -6.04 -8.39 -2.85
N PHE A 84 -5.13 -8.28 -1.88
CA PHE A 84 -5.21 -7.20 -0.89
C PHE A 84 -4.82 -5.84 -1.46
N ALA A 85 -3.89 -5.80 -2.42
CA ALA A 85 -3.46 -4.55 -3.06
C ALA A 85 -4.53 -3.97 -4.01
N THR A 86 -5.36 -4.82 -4.61
CA THR A 86 -6.31 -4.42 -5.66
C THR A 86 -7.36 -3.38 -5.25
N PRO A 87 -7.96 -3.42 -4.04
CA PRO A 87 -8.82 -2.33 -3.57
C PRO A 87 -8.09 -0.99 -3.45
N PHE A 88 -6.83 -0.99 -3.03
CA PHE A 88 -6.04 0.25 -2.92
C PHE A 88 -5.71 0.81 -4.29
N ILE A 89 -5.33 -0.04 -5.25
CA ILE A 89 -5.12 0.37 -6.65
C ILE A 89 -6.41 0.94 -7.25
N HIS A 90 -7.57 0.34 -6.94
CA HIS A 90 -8.85 0.83 -7.42
C HIS A 90 -9.24 2.20 -6.82
N LEU A 91 -8.91 2.45 -5.55
CA LEU A 91 -9.27 3.68 -4.83
C LEU A 91 -8.28 4.84 -5.07
N PHE A 92 -6.99 4.53 -5.20
CA PHE A 92 -5.92 5.53 -5.26
C PHE A 92 -5.27 5.64 -6.64
N GLY A 93 -5.64 4.78 -7.59
CA GLY A 93 -5.04 4.72 -8.92
C GLY A 93 -3.89 3.72 -8.99
N ALA A 94 -3.60 3.29 -10.23
CA ALA A 94 -2.48 2.41 -10.57
C ALA A 94 -1.23 3.19 -10.99
N GLU A 95 -1.26 4.51 -10.93
CA GLU A 95 -0.22 5.36 -11.52
C GLU A 95 1.12 5.02 -10.88
N PRO A 96 2.10 4.48 -11.63
CA PRO A 96 3.46 4.85 -11.35
C PRO A 96 3.53 6.34 -11.64
N ASP A 97 3.99 7.12 -10.68
CA ASP A 97 4.34 8.51 -10.93
C ASP A 97 5.21 8.54 -12.20
N GLN A 98 4.80 9.40 -13.14
CA GLN A 98 5.17 9.48 -14.57
C GLN A 98 6.62 9.10 -14.94
#